data_AF-A0A8R7P499-F1
#
_entry.id   AF-A0A8R7P499-F1
#
_cell.length_a   1.000
_cell.length_b   1.000
_cell.length_c   1.000
_cell.angle_alpha   90.00
_cell.angle_beta   90.00
_cell.angle_gamma   90.00
#
_symmetry.space_group_name_H-M   'P 1'
#
loop_
_entity.id
_entity.type
_entity.pdbx_description
1 polymer ?
#
loop_
_entity_poly.entity_id
_entity_poly.type
_entity_poly.pdbx_seq_one_letter_code
_entity_poly.pdbx_strand_id
1 'polypeptide(L)'
;MGDGRGGGSNRPAWLQQYELVGKIGEGTYGLVFLARLKPTHPQAAGRRGSPIAIKKFKQSKEGDGVSPTAIREIMLLREINHENVVKLVNVHINHADMSLYLAFDYAEHDLYEVIRHHREKLNLSINQYTVKSLLWQLLNGLNYLHSNWIIHRDLKPSNILVMGEGEEHGIIKIADFGLARIYQAPLKPLSDNGVSSSIYIPISSNMREPKDGTLVMECSHSLIPPSYHWYSQVVVTIWYRAPELLLGAKHYTSAVDMWAVGCIFAELLTLKPLFQGVEAKATPNPFQVWAVALS
;
A
#
# COMPACT_ATOMS: atom_id res chain seq x y z
N MET A 1 -12.13 -11.31 44.64
CA MET A 1 -11.50 -9.99 44.86
C MET A 1 -10.02 -10.12 44.58
N GLY A 2 -9.50 -9.38 43.59
CA GLY A 2 -8.07 -9.25 43.33
C GLY A 2 -7.70 -9.20 41.85
N ASP A 3 -8.13 -8.14 41.16
CA ASP A 3 -7.66 -7.73 39.83
C ASP A 3 -6.23 -7.13 39.88
N GLY A 4 -5.45 -7.37 38.81
CA GLY A 4 -4.81 -6.29 38.04
C GLY A 4 -3.35 -5.89 38.30
N ARG A 5 -2.64 -5.68 37.16
CA ARG A 5 -1.42 -4.88 36.87
C ARG A 5 -0.08 -5.62 36.95
N GLY A 6 0.83 -5.58 35.98
CA GLY A 6 0.91 -4.84 34.71
C GLY A 6 2.18 -5.22 33.93
N GLY A 7 2.05 -5.48 32.63
CA GLY A 7 3.19 -5.65 31.72
C GLY A 7 3.55 -4.31 31.09
N GLY A 8 4.71 -3.75 31.45
CA GLY A 8 5.22 -2.49 30.88
C GLY A 8 5.47 -2.62 29.39
N SER A 9 4.69 -1.90 28.58
CA SER A 9 4.81 -1.93 27.12
C SER A 9 6.01 -1.08 26.67
N ASN A 10 7.00 -1.70 26.03
CA ASN A 10 8.13 -1.03 25.38
C ASN A 10 7.68 -0.33 24.08
N ARG A 11 6.79 0.67 24.18
CA ARG A 11 6.24 1.40 23.03
C ARG A 11 7.13 2.59 22.68
N PRO A 12 7.40 2.85 21.38
CA PRO A 12 8.13 4.03 20.92
C PRO A 12 7.63 5.34 21.54
N ALA A 13 8.53 6.27 21.87
CA ALA A 13 8.18 7.54 22.50
C ALA A 13 7.10 8.33 21.72
N TRP A 14 7.22 8.39 20.39
CA TRP A 14 6.21 9.04 19.54
C TRP A 14 4.85 8.34 19.59
N LEU A 15 4.79 7.03 19.86
CA LEU A 15 3.55 6.27 19.96
C LEU A 15 2.88 6.47 21.33
N GLN A 16 3.64 6.94 22.33
CA GLN A 16 3.11 7.17 23.68
C GLN A 16 2.10 8.32 23.75
N GLN A 17 2.14 9.26 22.79
CA GLN A 17 1.13 10.32 22.68
C GLN A 17 -0.19 9.81 22.07
N TYR A 18 -0.19 8.60 21.51
CA TYR A 18 -1.36 7.97 20.91
C TYR A 18 -1.94 6.89 21.83
N GLU A 19 -3.25 6.78 21.77
CA GLU A 19 -4.02 5.65 22.26
C GLU A 19 -4.33 4.73 21.08
N LEU A 20 -3.89 3.47 21.17
CA LEU A 20 -4.24 2.44 20.18
C LEU A 20 -5.68 2.02 20.42
N VAL A 21 -6.55 2.31 19.45
CA VAL A 21 -7.98 1.99 19.52
C VAL A 21 -8.22 0.51 19.22
N GLY A 22 -7.56 -0.03 18.19
CA GLY A 22 -7.73 -1.43 17.81
C GLY A 22 -7.01 -1.81 16.52
N LYS A 23 -6.97 -3.12 16.24
CA LYS A 23 -6.49 -3.65 14.96
C LYS A 23 -7.59 -3.46 13.90
N ILE A 24 -7.26 -2.81 12.80
CA ILE A 24 -8.18 -2.55 11.67
C ILE A 24 -7.83 -3.38 10.43
N GLY A 25 -6.63 -3.96 10.37
CA GLY A 25 -6.25 -4.79 9.23
C GLY A 25 -5.09 -5.73 9.52
N GLU A 26 -4.98 -6.77 8.70
CA GLU A 26 -3.81 -7.62 8.58
C GLU A 26 -3.52 -7.86 7.11
N GLY A 27 -2.33 -7.47 6.68
CA GLY A 27 -1.85 -7.71 5.33
C GLY A 27 -0.67 -8.68 5.32
N THR A 28 -0.20 -8.97 4.11
CA THR A 28 0.99 -9.81 3.88
C THR A 28 2.20 -9.35 4.69
N TYR A 29 2.40 -8.04 4.78
CA TYR A 29 3.59 -7.42 5.35
C TYR A 29 3.48 -7.10 6.84
N GLY A 30 2.27 -7.14 7.44
CA GLY A 30 2.10 -6.63 8.79
C GLY A 30 0.67 -6.44 9.27
N LEU A 31 0.58 -5.83 10.46
CA LEU A 31 -0.67 -5.51 11.13
C LEU A 31 -0.93 -4.01 11.01
N VAL A 32 -2.19 -3.63 10.84
CA VAL A 32 -2.61 -2.23 10.78
C VAL A 32 -3.49 -1.93 11.98
N PHE A 33 -3.16 -0.86 12.70
CA PHE A 33 -3.87 -0.42 13.90
C PHE A 33 -4.40 1.00 13.73
N LEU A 34 -5.61 1.25 14.24
CA LEU A 34 -6.13 2.60 14.43
C LEU A 34 -5.57 3.17 15.73
N ALA A 35 -5.10 4.40 15.67
CA ALA A 35 -4.63 5.16 16.82
C ALA A 35 -5.21 6.58 16.82
N ARG A 36 -5.49 7.11 18.01
CA ARG A 36 -5.96 8.49 18.22
C ARG A 36 -5.03 9.21 19.18
N LEU A 37 -4.90 10.53 19.05
CA LEU A 37 -4.16 11.30 20.04
C LEU A 37 -4.84 11.16 21.41
N LYS A 38 -4.05 10.98 22.46
CA LYS A 38 -4.57 10.92 23.84
C LYS A 38 -5.27 12.24 24.17
N PRO A 39 -6.35 12.22 24.98
CA PRO A 39 -7.05 13.44 25.38
C PRO A 39 -6.17 14.50 26.04
N THR A 40 -5.08 14.07 26.68
CA THR A 40 -4.08 14.95 27.30
C THR A 40 -3.19 15.69 26.31
N HIS A 41 -3.19 15.29 25.04
CA HIS A 41 -2.38 15.92 24.01
C HIS A 41 -3.02 17.27 23.59
N PRO A 42 -2.26 18.38 23.51
CA PRO A 42 -2.82 19.70 23.21
C PRO A 42 -3.61 19.79 21.90
N GLN A 43 -3.32 18.89 20.96
CA GLN A 43 -3.96 18.84 19.64
C GLN A 43 -5.15 17.87 19.57
N ALA A 44 -5.47 17.14 20.64
CA ALA A 44 -6.52 16.12 20.64
C ALA A 44 -7.94 16.69 20.51
N ALA A 45 -8.18 17.88 21.06
CA ALA A 45 -9.49 18.56 21.02
C ALA A 45 -9.71 19.41 19.76
N GLY A 46 -8.73 19.50 18.86
CA GLY A 46 -8.82 20.28 17.62
C GLY A 46 -8.97 19.41 16.38
N ARG A 47 -9.13 20.04 15.21
CA ARG A 47 -9.13 19.35 13.90
C ARG A 47 -7.84 18.56 13.59
N ARG A 48 -6.77 18.77 14.37
CA ARG A 48 -5.50 18.02 14.32
C ARG A 48 -5.50 16.75 15.17
N GLY A 49 -6.61 16.46 15.87
CA GLY A 49 -6.87 15.22 16.59
C GLY A 49 -7.22 14.03 15.69
N SER A 50 -7.06 14.17 14.36
CA SER A 50 -7.45 13.16 13.39
C SER A 50 -6.81 11.81 13.70
N PRO A 51 -7.59 10.72 13.62
CA PRO A 51 -7.05 9.38 13.79
C PRO A 51 -5.97 9.10 12.75
N ILE A 52 -5.01 8.26 13.13
CA ILE A 52 -3.97 7.74 12.24
C ILE A 52 -4.07 6.22 12.13
N ALA A 53 -3.66 5.70 10.98
CA ALA A 53 -3.43 4.28 10.76
C ALA A 53 -1.94 3.96 10.92
N ILE A 54 -1.63 2.97 11.75
CA ILE A 54 -0.25 2.54 12.04
C ILE A 54 -0.04 1.14 11.47
N LYS A 55 0.75 1.05 10.39
CA LYS A 55 1.18 -0.21 9.79
C LYS A 55 2.46 -0.67 10.48
N LYS A 56 2.34 -1.71 11.31
CA LYS A 56 3.47 -2.41 11.95
C LYS A 56 3.91 -3.57 11.08
N PHE A 57 5.15 -3.54 10.58
CA PHE A 57 5.71 -4.64 9.81
C PHE A 57 6.04 -5.85 10.68
N LYS A 58 5.86 -7.05 10.13
CA LYS A 58 6.33 -8.28 10.79
C LYS A 58 7.85 -8.24 10.89
N GLN A 59 8.38 -8.72 12.01
CA GLN A 59 9.83 -8.86 12.18
C GLN A 59 10.35 -9.83 11.12
N SER A 60 11.46 -9.48 10.47
CA SER A 60 12.22 -10.43 9.64
C SER A 60 12.72 -11.58 10.53
N LYS A 61 12.81 -12.78 9.97
CA LYS A 61 13.49 -13.88 10.67
C LYS A 61 14.98 -13.56 10.72
N GLU A 62 15.59 -13.77 11.89
CA GLU A 62 17.03 -13.70 12.23
C GLU A 62 17.89 -12.65 11.49
N GLY A 63 18.15 -11.52 12.15
CA GLY A 63 19.33 -10.68 11.90
C GLY A 63 19.29 -9.70 10.71
N ASP A 64 18.40 -9.88 9.74
CA ASP A 64 18.40 -9.10 8.48
C ASP A 64 17.84 -7.67 8.57
N GLY A 65 17.48 -7.19 9.77
CA GLY A 65 16.96 -5.84 9.95
C GLY A 65 15.67 -5.57 9.16
N VAL A 66 15.48 -4.35 8.66
CA VAL A 66 14.27 -3.93 7.94
C VAL A 66 14.24 -4.51 6.53
N SER A 67 13.13 -5.14 6.12
CA SER A 67 13.01 -5.73 4.78
C SER A 67 13.28 -4.71 3.66
N PRO A 68 14.03 -5.06 2.59
CA PRO A 68 14.27 -4.16 1.45
C PRO A 68 12.98 -3.66 0.79
N THR A 69 11.91 -4.46 0.82
CA THR A 69 10.58 -4.07 0.35
C THR A 69 10.02 -2.90 1.15
N ALA A 70 10.14 -2.92 2.47
CA ALA A 70 9.67 -1.83 3.33
C ALA A 70 10.50 -0.55 3.16
N ILE A 71 11.82 -0.68 2.98
CA ILE A 71 12.68 0.48 2.68
C ILE A 71 12.25 1.14 1.36
N ARG A 72 12.02 0.34 0.31
CA ARG A 72 11.54 0.86 -0.98
C ARG A 72 10.19 1.55 -0.84
N GLU A 73 9.25 0.95 -0.11
CA GLU A 73 7.94 1.54 0.17
C GLU A 73 8.10 2.91 0.88
N ILE A 74 8.96 3.01 1.89
CA ILE A 74 9.26 4.26 2.59
C ILE A 74 9.86 5.31 1.64
N MET A 75 10.86 4.93 0.85
CA MET A 75 11.54 5.86 -0.06
C MET A 75 10.56 6.44 -1.09
N LEU A 76 9.68 5.60 -1.64
CA LEU A 76 8.62 6.07 -2.55
C LEU A 76 7.65 7.01 -1.84
N LEU A 77 7.14 6.57 -0.69
CA LEU A 77 6.12 7.29 0.06
C LEU A 77 6.59 8.66 0.61
N ARG A 78 7.89 8.86 0.81
CA ARG A 78 8.46 10.15 1.25
C ARG A 78 8.45 11.23 0.17
N GLU A 79 8.56 10.83 -1.10
CA GLU A 79 8.67 11.76 -2.23
C GLU A 79 7.32 12.03 -2.91
N ILE A 80 6.28 11.26 -2.56
CA ILE A 80 4.94 11.46 -3.12
C ILE A 80 4.07 12.32 -2.22
N ASN A 81 3.35 13.27 -2.82
CA ASN A 81 2.39 14.12 -2.14
C ASN A 81 1.29 14.53 -3.13
N HIS A 82 0.12 13.95 -2.97
CA HIS A 82 -1.03 14.19 -3.85
C HIS A 82 -2.32 13.93 -3.09
N GLU A 83 -3.39 14.68 -3.39
CA GLU A 83 -4.68 14.59 -2.69
C GLU A 83 -5.27 13.17 -2.70
N ASN A 84 -5.12 12.47 -3.84
CA ASN A 84 -5.63 11.11 -4.06
C ASN A 84 -4.59 9.99 -3.86
N VAL A 85 -3.51 10.26 -3.14
CA VAL A 85 -2.50 9.25 -2.78
C VAL A 85 -2.27 9.28 -1.27
N VAL A 86 -2.10 8.12 -0.64
CA VAL A 86 -1.88 8.04 0.80
C VAL A 86 -0.60 8.81 1.18
N LYS A 87 -0.70 9.62 2.23
CA LYS A 87 0.42 10.40 2.73
C LYS A 87 1.07 9.68 3.90
N LEU A 88 2.38 9.46 3.80
CA LEU A 88 3.18 8.96 4.90
C LEU A 88 3.41 10.10 5.89
N VAL A 89 2.77 10.01 7.05
CA VAL A 89 2.86 11.01 8.12
C VAL A 89 4.18 10.87 8.86
N ASN A 90 4.57 9.63 9.20
CA ASN A 90 5.81 9.39 9.92
C ASN A 90 6.34 7.95 9.74
N VAL A 91 7.64 7.78 9.96
CA VAL A 91 8.33 6.48 9.95
C VAL A 91 9.03 6.31 11.29
N HIS A 92 8.92 5.11 11.86
CA HIS A 92 9.66 4.79 13.07
C HIS A 92 10.26 3.39 13.03
N ILE A 93 11.50 3.31 13.49
CA ILE A 93 12.23 2.06 13.69
C ILE A 93 12.53 1.94 15.18
N ASN A 94 12.06 0.87 15.80
CA ASN A 94 12.48 0.52 17.15
C ASN A 94 13.81 -0.22 17.08
N HIS A 95 14.89 0.39 17.54
CA HIS A 95 16.23 -0.20 17.46
C HIS A 95 16.43 -1.42 18.38
N ALA A 96 15.58 -1.60 19.41
CA ALA A 96 15.72 -2.72 20.35
C ALA A 96 15.29 -4.06 19.75
N ASP A 97 14.25 -4.05 18.90
CA ASP A 97 13.70 -5.25 18.26
C ASP A 97 13.66 -5.14 16.72
N MET A 98 14.24 -4.08 16.16
CA MET A 98 14.23 -3.74 14.74
C MET A 98 12.82 -3.68 14.12
N SER A 99 11.78 -3.41 14.92
CA SER A 99 10.41 -3.30 14.40
C SER A 99 10.15 -1.96 13.71
N LEU A 100 9.51 -2.04 12.54
CA LEU A 100 9.19 -0.89 11.69
C LEU A 100 7.71 -0.53 11.76
N TYR A 101 7.44 0.77 11.87
CA TYR A 101 6.11 1.35 11.91
C TYR A 101 6.01 2.48 10.89
N LEU A 102 4.94 2.47 10.11
CA LEU A 102 4.55 3.58 9.24
C LEU A 102 3.22 4.15 9.75
N ALA A 103 3.16 5.47 9.88
CA ALA A 103 1.95 6.20 10.24
C ALA A 103 1.37 6.89 9.01
N PHE A 104 0.07 6.73 8.80
CA PHE A 104 -0.70 7.31 7.71
C PHE A 104 -1.94 7.98 8.26
N ASP A 105 -2.55 8.87 7.48
CA ASP A 105 -3.90 9.35 7.76
C ASP A 105 -4.89 8.17 7.75
N TYR A 106 -5.81 8.15 8.71
CA TYR A 106 -6.82 7.09 8.79
C TYR A 106 -7.95 7.32 7.77
N ALA A 107 -8.23 6.31 6.98
CA ALA A 107 -9.44 6.23 6.17
C ALA A 107 -10.50 5.39 6.89
N GLU A 108 -11.76 5.81 6.80
CA GLU A 108 -12.86 5.13 7.48
C GLU A 108 -13.28 3.85 6.77
N HIS A 109 -13.18 3.85 5.44
CA HIS A 109 -13.53 2.73 4.60
C HIS A 109 -12.47 2.50 3.51
N ASP A 110 -12.54 1.34 2.88
CA ASP A 110 -11.97 1.13 1.55
C ASP A 110 -13.09 0.93 0.52
N LEU A 111 -12.75 0.99 -0.76
CA LEU A 111 -13.73 0.87 -1.84
C LEU A 111 -14.38 -0.51 -1.89
N TYR A 112 -13.68 -1.56 -1.42
CA TYR A 112 -14.26 -2.91 -1.32
C TYR A 112 -15.41 -2.93 -0.31
N GLU A 113 -15.24 -2.33 0.86
CA GLU A 113 -16.28 -2.20 1.87
C GLU A 113 -17.49 -1.41 1.36
N VAL A 114 -17.26 -0.31 0.63
CA VAL A 114 -18.33 0.49 0.01
C VAL A 114 -19.13 -0.34 -1.00
N ILE A 115 -18.45 -1.04 -1.92
CA ILE A 115 -19.09 -1.91 -2.92
C ILE A 115 -19.89 -3.02 -2.21
N ARG A 116 -19.28 -3.67 -1.21
CA ARG A 116 -19.91 -4.75 -0.44
C ARG A 116 -21.15 -4.27 0.29
N HIS A 117 -21.13 -3.07 0.89
CA HIS A 117 -22.28 -2.49 1.56
C HIS A 117 -23.46 -2.29 0.59
N HIS A 118 -23.20 -1.72 -0.58
CA HIS A 118 -24.21 -1.57 -1.63
C HIS A 118 -24.76 -2.91 -2.11
N ARG A 119 -23.90 -3.92 -2.25
CA ARG A 119 -24.27 -5.27 -2.70
C ARG A 119 -25.11 -6.04 -1.69
N GLU A 120 -24.67 -6.07 -0.43
CA GLU A 120 -25.18 -7.00 0.59
C GLU A 120 -26.16 -6.37 1.57
N LYS A 121 -26.05 -5.06 1.82
CA LYS A 121 -26.86 -4.36 2.83
C LYS A 121 -27.96 -3.50 2.21
N LEU A 122 -27.62 -2.70 1.20
CA LEU A 122 -28.59 -1.82 0.55
C LEU A 122 -29.32 -2.50 -0.61
N ASN A 123 -28.67 -3.46 -1.26
CA ASN A 123 -29.12 -4.04 -2.52
C ASN A 123 -29.48 -2.95 -3.57
N LEU A 124 -28.63 -1.92 -3.65
CA LEU A 124 -28.84 -0.73 -4.47
C LEU A 124 -27.54 -0.38 -5.20
N SER A 125 -27.63 -0.05 -6.49
CA SER A 125 -26.48 0.43 -7.25
C SER A 125 -25.90 1.72 -6.65
N ILE A 126 -24.59 1.90 -6.73
CA ILE A 126 -23.96 3.17 -6.36
C ILE A 126 -24.46 4.27 -7.30
N ASN A 127 -24.75 5.46 -6.77
CA ASN A 127 -25.17 6.61 -7.57
C ASN A 127 -24.13 6.89 -8.68
N GLN A 128 -24.58 7.05 -9.92
CA GLN A 128 -23.69 7.29 -11.07
C GLN A 128 -22.80 8.54 -10.90
N TYR A 129 -23.27 9.57 -10.22
CA TYR A 129 -22.47 10.74 -9.88
C TYR A 129 -21.31 10.36 -8.95
N THR A 130 -21.59 9.55 -7.92
CA THR A 130 -20.58 9.02 -7.01
C THR A 130 -19.58 8.14 -7.75
N VAL A 131 -20.04 7.22 -8.62
CA VAL A 131 -19.14 6.40 -9.45
C VAL A 131 -18.22 7.28 -10.30
N LYS A 132 -18.76 8.33 -10.93
CA LYS A 132 -17.97 9.27 -11.75
C LYS A 132 -16.93 10.02 -10.91
N SER A 133 -17.30 10.48 -9.71
CA SER A 133 -16.38 11.14 -8.78
C SER A 133 -15.25 10.22 -8.33
N LEU A 134 -15.59 8.99 -7.91
CA LEU A 134 -14.62 7.98 -7.47
C LEU A 134 -13.63 7.64 -8.60
N LEU A 135 -14.14 7.43 -9.82
CA LEU A 135 -13.30 7.13 -10.97
C LEU A 135 -12.38 8.30 -11.34
N TRP A 136 -12.91 9.53 -11.32
CA TRP A 136 -12.11 10.72 -11.63
C TRP A 136 -10.95 10.89 -10.63
N GLN A 137 -11.23 10.77 -9.33
CA GLN A 137 -10.22 10.86 -8.28
C GLN A 137 -9.16 9.75 -8.39
N LEU A 138 -9.56 8.53 -8.76
CA LEU A 138 -8.65 7.40 -8.96
C LEU A 138 -7.70 7.69 -10.13
N LEU A 139 -8.24 8.18 -11.23
CA LEU A 139 -7.46 8.58 -12.40
C LEU A 139 -6.56 9.78 -12.11
N ASN A 140 -7.00 10.74 -11.29
CA ASN A 140 -6.20 11.90 -10.87
C ASN A 140 -4.96 11.44 -10.07
N GLY A 141 -5.15 10.59 -9.07
CA GLY A 141 -4.05 9.98 -8.31
C GLY A 141 -3.12 9.14 -9.17
N LEU A 142 -3.65 8.35 -10.11
CA LEU A 142 -2.81 7.54 -11.01
C LEU A 142 -2.03 8.38 -12.01
N ASN A 143 -2.64 9.43 -12.56
CA ASN A 143 -1.94 10.35 -13.45
C ASN A 143 -0.73 10.98 -12.74
N TYR A 144 -0.89 11.37 -11.48
CA TYR A 144 0.23 11.83 -10.65
C TYR A 144 1.31 10.75 -10.48
N LEU A 145 0.95 9.51 -10.14
CA LEU A 145 1.91 8.42 -9.98
C LEU A 145 2.66 8.12 -11.29
N HIS A 146 1.94 8.00 -12.39
CA HIS A 146 2.51 7.70 -13.71
C HIS A 146 3.40 8.83 -14.21
N SER A 147 3.05 10.10 -13.95
CA SER A 147 3.89 11.27 -14.25
C SER A 147 5.19 11.29 -13.43
N ASN A 148 5.19 10.66 -12.25
CA ASN A 148 6.37 10.45 -11.42
C ASN A 148 7.02 9.08 -11.67
N TRP A 149 6.70 8.42 -12.79
CA TRP A 149 7.27 7.14 -13.22
C TRP A 149 6.99 5.96 -12.27
N ILE A 150 5.97 6.07 -11.42
CA ILE A 150 5.57 5.05 -10.47
C ILE A 150 4.43 4.23 -11.05
N ILE A 151 4.63 2.92 -11.18
CA ILE A 151 3.56 1.96 -11.51
C ILE A 151 3.14 1.26 -10.22
N HIS A 152 1.85 1.26 -9.91
CA HIS A 152 1.31 0.72 -8.66
C HIS A 152 1.34 -0.82 -8.64
N ARG A 153 0.88 -1.46 -9.73
CA ARG A 153 0.90 -2.93 -9.99
C ARG A 153 0.01 -3.80 -9.11
N ASP A 154 -0.61 -3.26 -8.07
CA ASP A 154 -1.56 -3.98 -7.22
C ASP A 154 -2.82 -3.15 -6.93
N LEU A 155 -3.35 -2.47 -7.94
CA LEU A 155 -4.62 -1.76 -7.79
C LEU A 155 -5.77 -2.76 -7.65
N LYS A 156 -6.59 -2.55 -6.61
CA LYS A 156 -7.80 -3.31 -6.30
C LYS A 156 -8.65 -2.49 -5.33
N PRO A 157 -9.96 -2.75 -5.18
CA PRO A 157 -10.83 -1.93 -4.33
C PRO A 157 -10.35 -1.80 -2.88
N SER A 158 -9.75 -2.83 -2.28
CA SER A 158 -9.19 -2.77 -0.91
C SER A 158 -7.96 -1.87 -0.77
N ASN A 159 -7.34 -1.47 -1.89
CA ASN A 159 -6.19 -0.57 -1.91
C ASN A 159 -6.60 0.87 -2.27
N ILE A 160 -7.90 1.13 -2.44
CA ILE A 160 -8.46 2.46 -2.64
C ILE A 160 -9.20 2.86 -1.36
N LEU A 161 -8.55 3.69 -0.55
CA LEU A 161 -9.09 4.14 0.73
C LEU A 161 -10.08 5.27 0.52
N VAL A 162 -11.13 5.34 1.33
CA VAL A 162 -12.16 6.38 1.33
C VAL A 162 -12.14 7.11 2.66
N MET A 163 -11.84 8.40 2.61
CA MET A 163 -11.77 9.26 3.79
C MET A 163 -13.18 9.51 4.34
N GLY A 164 -13.30 9.37 5.66
CA GLY A 164 -14.55 9.48 6.41
C GLY A 164 -14.93 10.91 6.74
N GLU A 165 -15.65 11.10 7.85
CA GLU A 165 -15.98 12.44 8.35
C GLU A 165 -14.74 13.33 8.57
N GLY A 166 -14.80 14.58 8.10
CA GLY A 166 -13.70 15.54 8.22
C GLY A 166 -13.53 16.45 7.00
N GLU A 167 -12.38 17.13 6.92
CA GLU A 167 -12.06 18.04 5.81
C GLU A 167 -11.87 17.31 4.47
N GLU A 168 -11.44 16.04 4.53
CA GLU A 168 -11.24 15.19 3.36
C GLU A 168 -12.45 14.27 3.07
N HIS A 169 -13.64 14.58 3.60
CA HIS A 169 -14.80 13.70 3.45
C HIS A 169 -15.11 13.33 1.99
N GLY A 170 -15.17 12.03 1.71
CA GLY A 170 -15.45 11.49 0.37
C GLY A 170 -14.25 11.55 -0.60
N ILE A 171 -13.08 12.01 -0.15
CA ILE A 171 -11.84 11.92 -0.91
C ILE A 171 -11.36 10.47 -0.89
N ILE A 172 -10.91 9.96 -2.04
CA ILE A 172 -10.22 8.66 -2.10
C ILE A 172 -8.72 8.82 -2.13
N LYS A 173 -7.99 7.85 -1.57
CA LYS A 173 -6.52 7.79 -1.59
C LYS A 173 -6.03 6.41 -2.02
N ILE A 174 -5.17 6.38 -3.04
CA ILE A 174 -4.48 5.15 -3.47
C ILE A 174 -3.47 4.75 -2.39
N ALA A 175 -3.51 3.50 -1.97
CA ALA A 175 -2.69 2.95 -0.89
C ALA A 175 -2.05 1.61 -1.27
N ASP A 176 -1.13 1.15 -0.40
CA ASP A 176 -0.38 -0.10 -0.50
C ASP A 176 0.62 -0.18 -1.68
N PHE A 177 1.72 0.57 -1.51
CA PHE A 177 2.83 0.64 -2.48
C PHE A 177 3.85 -0.50 -2.32
N GLY A 178 3.54 -1.56 -1.57
CA GLY A 178 4.47 -2.68 -1.32
C GLY A 178 4.92 -3.39 -2.60
N LEU A 179 4.13 -3.28 -3.68
CA LEU A 179 4.45 -3.78 -5.01
C LEU A 179 4.75 -2.67 -6.03
N ALA A 180 4.82 -1.40 -5.64
CA ALA A 180 5.09 -0.32 -6.60
C ALA A 180 6.53 -0.35 -7.15
N ARG A 181 6.73 0.18 -8.37
CA ARG A 181 8.07 0.30 -9.01
C ARG A 181 8.24 1.61 -9.77
N ILE A 182 9.47 2.12 -9.77
CA ILE A 182 9.91 3.23 -10.63
C ILE A 182 10.38 2.66 -11.96
N TYR A 183 9.98 3.25 -13.08
CA TYR A 183 10.42 2.86 -14.41
C TYR A 183 11.22 4.01 -15.08
N GLN A 184 12.55 3.84 -15.23
CA GLN A 184 13.39 4.70 -16.07
C GLN A 184 13.63 4.04 -17.43
N ALA A 185 13.60 4.81 -18.53
CA ALA A 185 13.92 4.31 -19.88
C ALA A 185 15.45 4.25 -20.13
N PRO A 186 15.97 3.36 -21.02
CA PRO A 186 15.30 2.34 -21.81
C PRO A 186 15.31 0.95 -21.15
N LEU A 187 14.34 0.12 -21.56
CA LEU A 187 14.08 -1.26 -21.13
C LEU A 187 15.36 -2.14 -21.14
N LYS A 188 16.10 -2.21 -20.02
CA LYS A 188 17.09 -3.26 -19.82
C LYS A 188 16.39 -4.54 -19.31
N PRO A 189 16.73 -5.73 -19.85
CA PRO A 189 16.21 -7.00 -19.38
C PRO A 189 16.45 -7.19 -17.88
N LEU A 190 15.40 -7.56 -17.15
CA LEU A 190 15.38 -7.74 -15.69
C LEU A 190 16.01 -9.06 -15.20
N SER A 191 17.14 -9.44 -15.79
CA SER A 191 17.95 -10.54 -15.30
C SER A 191 19.41 -10.26 -15.59
N ASP A 192 20.01 -9.43 -14.73
CA ASP A 192 21.39 -9.71 -14.33
C ASP A 192 21.56 -9.35 -12.86
N ASN A 193 22.08 -10.34 -12.14
CA ASN A 193 22.35 -10.30 -10.72
C ASN A 193 23.40 -9.23 -10.42
N GLY A 194 23.08 -8.31 -9.51
CA GLY A 194 24.05 -7.40 -8.91
C GLY A 194 24.42 -6.18 -9.74
N VAL A 195 23.58 -5.13 -9.70
CA VAL A 195 24.09 -3.76 -9.84
C VAL A 195 23.39 -2.87 -8.83
N SER A 196 24.20 -2.31 -7.95
CA SER A 196 23.96 -1.09 -7.20
C SER A 196 23.52 0.02 -8.16
N SER A 197 22.23 0.30 -8.21
CA SER A 197 21.74 1.57 -8.74
C SER A 197 21.51 2.47 -7.54
N SER A 198 22.54 3.23 -7.16
CA SER A 198 22.36 4.46 -6.41
C SER A 198 21.23 5.24 -7.07
N ILE A 199 20.13 5.40 -6.34
CA ILE A 199 18.97 6.14 -6.79
C ILE A 199 19.39 7.61 -6.83
N TYR A 200 19.88 8.07 -7.99
CA TYR A 200 20.02 9.50 -8.26
C TYR A 200 18.67 10.02 -8.73
N ILE A 201 17.94 10.64 -7.80
CA ILE A 201 16.81 11.51 -8.12
C ILE A 201 17.42 12.87 -8.46
N PRO A 202 17.23 13.44 -9.67
CA PRO A 202 17.62 14.81 -9.92
C PRO A 202 16.74 15.72 -9.06
N ILE A 203 17.32 16.21 -7.97
CA ILE A 203 16.72 17.13 -7.02
C ILE A 203 16.46 18.43 -7.78
N SER A 204 15.21 18.86 -7.90
CA SER A 204 14.92 20.21 -8.37
C SER A 204 15.60 21.19 -7.42
N SER A 205 16.54 21.97 -7.98
CA SER A 205 17.34 22.96 -7.28
C SER A 205 16.48 23.98 -6.53
N ASN A 206 16.29 23.80 -5.23
CA ASN A 206 16.27 24.84 -4.19
C ASN A 206 15.72 24.30 -2.86
N MET A 207 16.58 23.84 -1.95
CA MET A 207 16.33 23.98 -0.52
C MET A 207 17.65 23.82 0.26
N ARG A 208 17.92 24.80 1.14
CA ARG A 208 19.07 24.84 2.04
C ARG A 208 18.98 23.72 3.07
N GLU A 209 20.13 23.21 3.50
CA GLU A 209 20.27 22.23 4.58
C GLU A 209 19.46 22.63 5.84
N PRO A 210 18.66 21.72 6.42
CA PRO A 210 18.13 21.89 7.77
C PRO A 210 19.25 21.67 8.79
N LYS A 211 19.44 22.62 9.71
CA LYS A 211 20.51 22.61 10.73
C LYS A 211 20.31 21.63 11.90
N ASP A 212 19.32 20.74 11.84
CA ASP A 212 18.96 19.89 12.99
C ASP A 212 19.11 18.39 12.68
N GLY A 213 20.34 17.88 12.83
CA GLY A 213 20.68 16.54 13.37
C GLY A 213 19.96 15.28 12.88
N THR A 214 19.42 15.23 11.66
CA THR A 214 18.73 14.02 11.15
C THR A 214 19.72 13.08 10.45
N LEU A 215 19.86 11.86 10.98
CA LEU A 215 20.79 10.83 10.51
C LEU A 215 20.51 10.39 9.07
N VAL A 216 21.54 10.46 8.22
CA VAL A 216 21.61 9.80 6.91
C VAL A 216 22.18 8.42 7.12
N MET A 217 21.43 7.36 6.79
CA MET A 217 21.89 5.97 6.93
C MET A 217 22.56 5.53 5.63
N GLU A 218 23.89 5.58 5.58
CA GLU A 218 24.69 4.95 4.52
C GLU A 218 24.74 3.43 4.77
N CYS A 219 24.26 2.63 3.82
CA CYS A 219 24.42 1.17 3.83
C CYS A 219 25.61 0.76 2.95
N SER A 220 26.63 0.17 3.57
CA SER A 220 27.80 -0.40 2.92
C SER A 220 27.43 -1.64 2.08
N HIS A 221 28.07 -1.74 0.91
CA HIS A 221 27.92 -2.86 -0.02
C HIS A 221 28.57 -4.13 0.51
N SER A 222 27.90 -5.26 0.25
CA SER A 222 28.38 -6.65 0.14
C SER A 222 27.52 -7.56 1.00
N LEU A 223 27.17 -8.74 0.46
CA LEU A 223 26.35 -9.83 1.03
C LEU A 223 24.88 -9.87 0.55
N ILE A 224 24.67 -10.25 -0.71
CA ILE A 224 23.45 -10.93 -1.13
C ILE A 224 23.87 -12.19 -1.93
N PRO A 225 23.60 -13.42 -1.46
CA PRO A 225 23.88 -14.63 -2.23
C PRO A 225 22.83 -14.84 -3.36
N PRO A 226 23.23 -15.35 -4.53
CA PRO A 226 22.36 -15.43 -5.70
C PRO A 226 21.67 -16.79 -5.81
N SER A 227 20.63 -17.06 -5.01
CA SER A 227 19.61 -18.08 -5.32
C SER A 227 18.58 -18.18 -4.20
N TYR A 228 17.51 -17.39 -4.27
CA TYR A 228 16.26 -17.72 -3.61
C TYR A 228 15.14 -17.64 -4.64
N HIS A 229 14.62 -18.82 -5.02
CA HIS A 229 13.38 -18.94 -5.76
C HIS A 229 12.25 -18.34 -4.90
N TRP A 230 11.67 -17.25 -5.37
CA TRP A 230 10.55 -16.57 -4.74
C TRP A 230 9.27 -17.38 -5.00
N TYR A 231 9.00 -18.40 -4.21
CA TYR A 231 7.64 -18.94 -4.12
C TYR A 231 7.08 -18.57 -2.76
N SER A 232 6.65 -17.32 -2.60
CA SER A 232 5.69 -16.99 -1.55
C SER A 232 4.29 -17.20 -2.11
N GLN A 233 3.64 -18.30 -1.71
CA GLN A 233 2.20 -18.52 -1.89
C GLN A 233 1.41 -17.53 -1.02
N VAL A 234 1.46 -16.26 -1.39
CA VAL A 234 0.48 -15.28 -0.95
C VAL A 234 -0.59 -15.30 -2.03
N VAL A 235 -1.80 -15.72 -1.67
CA VAL A 235 -2.97 -15.62 -2.55
C VAL A 235 -3.20 -14.13 -2.84
N VAL A 236 -2.53 -13.61 -3.86
CA VAL A 236 -2.74 -12.25 -4.36
C VAL A 236 -3.97 -12.33 -5.25
N THR A 237 -4.99 -11.53 -4.97
CA THR A 237 -6.20 -11.47 -5.79
C THR A 237 -5.84 -11.15 -7.24
N ILE A 238 -5.87 -12.16 -8.12
CA ILE A 238 -5.49 -12.04 -9.53
C ILE A 238 -6.52 -11.28 -10.38
N TRP A 239 -7.69 -10.97 -9.81
CA TRP A 239 -8.88 -10.46 -10.51
C TRP A 239 -8.66 -9.11 -11.22
N TYR A 240 -7.73 -8.30 -10.71
CA TYR A 240 -7.42 -6.98 -11.26
C TYR A 240 -6.08 -6.96 -12.01
N ARG A 241 -5.40 -8.12 -12.11
CA ARG A 241 -4.09 -8.21 -12.75
C ARG A 241 -4.25 -8.23 -14.27
N ALA A 242 -3.48 -7.36 -14.94
CA ALA A 242 -3.48 -7.28 -16.39
C ALA A 242 -3.01 -8.60 -17.06
N PRO A 243 -3.50 -8.95 -18.26
CA PRO A 243 -3.14 -10.20 -18.95
C PRO A 243 -1.63 -10.37 -19.13
N GLU A 244 -0.89 -9.31 -19.46
CA GLU A 244 0.56 -9.34 -19.61
C GLU A 244 1.28 -9.72 -18.30
N LEU A 245 0.76 -9.28 -17.14
CA LEU A 245 1.29 -9.67 -15.84
C LEU A 245 0.92 -11.12 -15.50
N LEU A 246 -0.25 -11.60 -15.91
CA LEU A 246 -0.67 -12.99 -15.75
C LEU A 246 0.18 -13.95 -16.61
N LEU A 247 0.55 -13.51 -17.82
CA LEU A 247 1.37 -14.27 -18.76
C LEU A 247 2.88 -14.16 -18.47
N GLY A 248 3.28 -13.46 -17.40
CA GLY A 248 4.68 -13.35 -17.00
C GLY A 248 5.53 -12.47 -17.93
N ALA A 249 4.90 -11.51 -18.62
CA ALA A 249 5.63 -10.56 -19.45
C ALA A 249 6.68 -9.81 -18.63
N LYS A 250 7.91 -9.79 -19.14
CA LYS A 250 9.04 -9.07 -18.51
C LYS A 250 9.02 -7.57 -18.80
N HIS A 251 8.29 -7.18 -19.84
CA HIS A 251 8.12 -5.80 -20.28
C HIS A 251 6.65 -5.43 -20.15
N TYR A 252 6.37 -4.48 -19.27
CA TYR A 252 5.04 -3.94 -19.02
C TYR A 252 5.16 -2.44 -18.72
N THR A 253 4.05 -1.72 -18.89
CA THR A 253 3.98 -0.26 -18.76
C THR A 253 2.95 0.12 -17.71
N SER A 254 2.68 1.42 -17.54
CA SER A 254 1.56 1.94 -16.74
C SER A 254 0.19 1.42 -17.19
N ALA A 255 0.08 0.82 -18.39
CA ALA A 255 -1.15 0.21 -18.89
C ALA A 255 -1.69 -0.89 -17.96
N VAL A 256 -0.83 -1.55 -17.18
CA VAL A 256 -1.27 -2.58 -16.20
C VAL A 256 -2.17 -1.99 -15.11
N ASP A 257 -1.90 -0.75 -14.70
CA ASP A 257 -2.73 -0.05 -13.72
C ASP A 257 -4.05 0.39 -14.35
N MET A 258 -4.03 0.82 -15.62
CA MET A 258 -5.23 1.19 -16.37
C MET A 258 -6.17 0.01 -16.60
N TRP A 259 -5.64 -1.20 -16.79
CA TRP A 259 -6.43 -2.43 -16.81
C TRP A 259 -7.17 -2.63 -15.47
N ALA A 260 -6.44 -2.52 -14.36
CA ALA A 260 -7.02 -2.67 -13.03
C ALA A 260 -8.12 -1.62 -12.75
N VAL A 261 -7.92 -0.37 -13.20
CA VAL A 261 -8.96 0.68 -13.14
C VAL A 261 -10.22 0.26 -13.91
N GLY A 262 -10.07 -0.34 -15.09
CA GLY A 262 -11.22 -0.87 -15.86
C GLY A 262 -12.00 -1.94 -15.09
N CYS A 263 -11.30 -2.86 -14.42
CA CYS A 263 -11.92 -3.86 -13.56
C CYS A 263 -12.65 -3.22 -12.35
N ILE A 264 -12.01 -2.27 -11.68
CA ILE A 264 -12.62 -1.52 -10.54
C ILE A 264 -13.86 -0.76 -11.01
N PHE A 265 -13.80 -0.10 -12.16
CA PHE A 265 -14.92 0.66 -12.71
C PHE A 265 -16.11 -0.25 -13.02
N ALA A 266 -15.88 -1.40 -13.66
CA ALA A 266 -16.93 -2.39 -13.90
C ALA A 266 -17.54 -2.91 -12.60
N GLU A 267 -16.74 -3.12 -11.56
CA GLU A 267 -17.22 -3.56 -10.26
C GLU A 267 -18.03 -2.47 -9.53
N LEU A 268 -17.68 -1.19 -9.67
CA LEU A 268 -18.49 -0.08 -9.14
C LEU A 268 -19.89 -0.03 -9.77
N LEU A 269 -20.00 -0.41 -11.04
CA LEU A 269 -21.28 -0.43 -11.76
C LEU A 269 -22.10 -1.68 -11.46
N THR A 270 -21.45 -2.84 -11.33
CA THR A 270 -22.12 -4.15 -11.25
C THR A 270 -22.19 -4.72 -9.83
N LEU A 271 -21.46 -4.10 -8.89
CA LEU A 271 -21.24 -4.56 -7.52
C LEU A 271 -20.62 -5.96 -7.41
N LYS A 272 -20.01 -6.44 -8.50
CA LYS A 272 -19.39 -7.76 -8.59
C LYS A 272 -18.05 -7.63 -9.32
N PRO A 273 -17.00 -8.33 -8.87
CA PRO A 273 -15.73 -8.35 -9.59
C PRO A 273 -15.94 -8.84 -11.02
N LEU A 274 -15.38 -8.12 -11.99
CA LEU A 274 -15.55 -8.41 -13.42
C LEU A 274 -14.96 -9.77 -13.80
N PHE A 275 -13.77 -10.09 -13.27
CA PHE A 275 -13.07 -11.35 -13.54
C PHE A 275 -12.77 -12.08 -12.24
N GLN A 276 -13.59 -13.06 -11.88
CA GLN A 276 -13.36 -13.91 -10.71
C GLN A 276 -12.50 -15.12 -11.10
N GLY A 277 -11.22 -14.85 -11.38
CA GLY A 277 -10.26 -15.90 -11.64
C GLY A 277 -10.01 -16.75 -10.39
N VAL A 278 -10.05 -18.08 -10.54
CA VAL A 278 -9.51 -19.02 -9.55
C VAL A 278 -8.10 -19.36 -9.99
N GLU A 279 -7.14 -19.33 -9.06
CA GLU A 279 -5.78 -19.78 -9.38
C GLU A 279 -5.84 -21.25 -9.79
N ALA A 280 -5.45 -21.55 -11.03
CA ALA A 280 -5.36 -22.92 -11.48
C ALA A 280 -4.32 -23.62 -10.59
N LYS A 281 -4.75 -24.60 -9.80
CA LYS A 281 -3.81 -25.53 -9.16
C LYS A 281 -2.89 -26.01 -10.27
N ALA A 282 -1.58 -25.88 -10.09
CA ALA A 282 -0.59 -26.21 -11.10
C ALA A 282 -0.85 -27.63 -11.63
N THR A 283 -1.54 -27.72 -12.76
CA THR A 283 -1.67 -28.95 -13.53
C THR A 283 -0.55 -28.92 -14.56
N PRO A 284 0.06 -30.07 -14.89
CA PRO A 284 1.17 -30.14 -15.84
C PRO A 284 0.83 -29.65 -17.26
N ASN A 285 -0.43 -29.31 -17.54
CA ASN A 285 -0.89 -28.95 -18.87
C ASN A 285 -1.70 -27.63 -18.86
N PRO A 286 -1.09 -26.50 -19.28
CA PRO A 286 -1.74 -25.19 -19.27
C PRO A 286 -2.90 -25.04 -20.27
N PHE A 287 -3.11 -26.01 -21.18
CA PHE A 287 -4.16 -25.95 -22.20
C PHE A 287 -5.49 -26.61 -21.80
N GLN A 288 -5.57 -27.32 -20.68
CA GLN A 288 -6.81 -27.99 -20.25
C GLN A 288 -7.85 -27.08 -19.58
N VAL A 289 -7.45 -25.90 -19.11
CA VAL A 289 -8.35 -25.01 -18.34
C VAL A 289 -9.36 -24.28 -19.25
N TRP A 290 -9.05 -24.10 -20.53
CA TRP A 290 -9.94 -23.39 -21.48
C TRP A 290 -11.12 -24.24 -21.98
N ALA A 291 -11.05 -25.58 -21.88
CA ALA A 291 -12.10 -26.47 -22.38
C ALA A 291 -13.34 -26.55 -21.46
N VAL A 292 -13.23 -26.12 -20.20
CA VAL A 292 -14.33 -26.19 -19.21
C VAL A 292 -15.10 -24.87 -19.10
N ALA A 293 -14.57 -23.77 -19.64
CA ALA A 293 -15.21 -22.45 -19.59
C ALA A 293 -16.20 -22.18 -20.75
N LEU A 294 -16.36 -23.12 -21.70
CA LEU A 294 -17.24 -22.99 -22.87
C LEU A 294 -18.20 -24.18 -23.07
N SER A 295 -18.46 -24.96 -22.03
CA SER A 295 -19.50 -26.01 -21.98
C SER A 295 -20.48 -25.73 -20.87
#